data_AF-A0A0B7IKK9-F1
#
_entry.id   AF-A0A0B7IKK9-F1
#
_cell.length_a   1.000
_cell.length_b   1.000
_cell.length_c   1.000
_cell.angle_alpha   90.00
_cell.angle_beta   90.00
_cell.angle_gamma   90.00
#
_symmetry.space_group_name_H-M   'P 1'
#
loop_
_entity.id
_entity.type
_entity.pdbx_description
1 polymer ?
#
loop_
_entity_poly.entity_id
_entity_poly.type
_entity_poly.pdbx_seq_one_letter_code
_entity_poly.pdbx_strand_id
1 'polypeptide(L)'
;MKSLSKLSPKENELLRLLALHENDLMPRDLALNKIWKDDNYFTSRSMDVYIAKLRKYLKDDERVEIVNIHGEGFRLITNREDEYI
;
A
#
# COMPACT_ATOMS: atom_id res chain seq x y z
N MET A 1 20.12 -10.88 5.03
CA MET A 1 19.35 -10.68 6.28
C MET A 1 18.19 -9.74 5.97
N LYS A 2 16.93 -10.20 6.05
CA LYS A 2 15.76 -9.31 6.02
C LYS A 2 15.87 -8.35 7.20
N SER A 3 15.91 -7.03 6.97
CA SER A 3 15.86 -6.08 8.07
C SER A 3 14.41 -5.99 8.55
N LEU A 4 14.18 -6.30 9.83
CA LEU A 4 12.88 -6.10 10.46
C LEU A 4 12.64 -4.59 10.62
N SER A 5 12.02 -3.99 9.62
CA SER A 5 11.71 -2.57 9.61
C SER A 5 10.43 -2.31 10.41
N LYS A 6 10.52 -1.47 11.44
CA LYS A 6 9.36 -1.06 12.23
C LYS A 6 8.59 0.01 11.47
N LEU A 7 7.36 -0.33 11.06
CA LEU A 7 6.43 0.60 10.45
C LEU A 7 5.86 1.56 11.51
N SER A 8 5.68 2.82 11.15
CA SER A 8 4.86 3.76 11.91
C SER A 8 3.39 3.33 11.91
N PRO A 9 2.55 3.84 12.83
CA PRO A 9 1.13 3.50 12.86
C PRO A 9 0.41 3.74 11.52
N LYS A 10 0.69 4.85 10.84
CA LYS A 10 0.08 5.17 9.53
C LYS A 10 0.54 4.25 8.41
N GLU A 11 1.82 3.87 8.39
CA GLU A 11 2.34 2.89 7.43
C GLU A 11 1.68 1.52 7.63
N ASN A 12 1.51 1.10 8.89
CA ASN A 12 0.81 -0.14 9.22
C ASN A 12 -0.66 -0.11 8.78
N GLU A 13 -1.39 0.98 9.07
CA GLU A 13 -2.79 1.14 8.67
C GLU A 13 -2.95 1.09 7.14
N LEU A 14 -2.08 1.79 6.41
CA LEU A 14 -2.11 1.83 4.96
C LEU A 14 -1.74 0.48 4.34
N LEU A 15 -0.67 -0.17 4.81
CA LEU A 15 -0.29 -1.49 4.33
C LEU A 15 -1.37 -2.53 4.60
N ARG A 16 -2.01 -2.47 5.78
CA ARG A 16 -3.15 -3.34 6.10
C ARG A 16 -4.30 -3.10 5.14
N LEU A 17 -4.65 -1.85 4.83
CA LEU A 17 -5.74 -1.55 3.92
C LEU A 17 -5.45 -2.03 2.49
N LEU A 18 -4.21 -1.86 2.02
CA LEU A 18 -3.73 -2.42 0.76
C LEU A 18 -3.85 -3.96 0.73
N ALA A 19 -3.42 -4.65 1.79
CA ALA A 19 -3.51 -6.11 1.88
C ALA A 19 -4.95 -6.63 1.98
N LEU A 20 -5.87 -5.84 2.53
CA LEU A 20 -7.30 -6.16 2.49
C LEU A 20 -7.91 -6.07 1.08
N HIS A 21 -7.25 -5.35 0.17
CA HIS A 21 -7.57 -5.25 -1.26
C HIS A 21 -6.45 -5.91 -2.09
N GLU A 22 -5.88 -7.02 -1.59
CA GLU A 22 -4.85 -7.78 -2.32
C GLU A 22 -5.38 -8.17 -3.71
N ASN A 23 -4.59 -7.85 -4.74
CA ASN A 23 -4.91 -8.01 -6.15
C ASN A 23 -6.16 -7.24 -6.65
N ASP A 24 -6.69 -6.31 -5.85
CA ASP A 24 -7.84 -5.47 -6.21
C ASP A 24 -7.50 -3.97 -6.08
N LEU A 25 -8.36 -3.09 -6.58
CA LEU A 25 -8.23 -1.65 -6.40
C LEU A 25 -8.52 -1.28 -4.93
N MET A 26 -7.58 -0.60 -4.29
CA MET A 26 -7.81 0.20 -3.09
C MET A 26 -8.03 1.66 -3.51
N PRO A 27 -9.27 2.18 -3.47
CA PRO A 27 -9.57 3.56 -3.83
C PRO A 27 -8.85 4.56 -2.92
N ARG A 28 -8.40 5.67 -3.49
CA ARG A 28 -7.66 6.71 -2.76
C ARG A 28 -8.53 7.38 -1.69
N ASP A 29 -9.73 7.78 -2.06
CA ASP A 29 -10.72 8.42 -1.19
C ASP A 29 -11.08 7.53 0.01
N LEU A 30 -11.23 6.22 -0.22
CA LEU A 30 -11.45 5.24 0.84
C LEU A 30 -10.32 5.27 1.87
N ALA A 31 -9.07 5.25 1.39
CA ALA A 31 -7.90 5.27 2.27
C ALA A 31 -7.76 6.61 3.01
N LEU A 32 -7.99 7.75 2.34
CA LEU A 32 -7.97 9.07 2.98
C LEU A 32 -9.01 9.17 4.10
N ASN A 33 -10.25 8.78 3.82
CA ASN A 33 -11.33 8.83 4.79
C ASN A 33 -11.14 7.85 5.95
N LYS A 34 -10.67 6.62 5.70
CA LYS A 34 -10.46 5.63 6.78
C LYS A 34 -9.29 5.95 7.69
N ILE A 35 -8.18 6.42 7.12
CA ILE A 35 -6.92 6.55 7.85
C ILE A 35 -6.75 7.98 8.36
N TRP A 36 -7.04 9.00 7.54
CA TRP A 36 -6.85 10.41 7.91
C TRP A 36 -8.14 11.10 8.31
N LYS A 37 -9.32 10.55 7.97
CA LYS A 37 -10.65 11.17 8.18
C LYS A 37 -10.80 12.53 7.47
N ASP A 38 -9.98 12.76 6.46
CA ASP A 38 -9.90 14.03 5.74
C ASP A 38 -9.26 13.77 4.35
N ASP A 39 -9.99 14.13 3.31
CA ASP A 39 -9.57 14.05 1.91
C ASP A 39 -9.26 15.46 1.39
N ASN A 40 -8.02 15.90 1.65
CA ASN A 40 -7.51 17.18 1.20
C ASN A 40 -6.11 17.01 0.58
N TYR A 41 -5.61 18.09 -0.01
CA TYR A 41 -4.30 18.09 -0.68
C TYR A 41 -3.14 17.61 0.22
N PHE A 42 -3.14 17.98 1.49
CA PHE A 42 -2.07 17.61 2.43
C PHE A 42 -2.12 16.14 2.84
N THR A 43 -3.31 15.61 3.13
CA THR A 43 -3.49 14.18 3.47
C THR A 43 -3.23 13.29 2.25
N SER A 44 -3.71 13.72 1.09
CA SER A 44 -3.39 13.14 -0.22
C SER A 44 -1.88 13.08 -0.44
N ARG A 45 -1.15 14.19 -0.26
CA ARG A 45 0.31 14.21 -0.42
C ARG A 45 1.03 13.33 0.60
N SER A 46 0.53 13.28 1.83
CA SER A 46 1.07 12.42 2.88
C SER A 46 0.92 10.95 2.53
N MET A 47 -0.23 10.53 1.98
CA MET A 47 -0.43 9.16 1.53
C MET A 47 0.62 8.75 0.48
N ASP A 48 0.88 9.59 -0.52
CA ASP A 48 1.88 9.27 -1.56
C ASP A 48 3.28 9.05 -0.97
N VAL A 49 3.65 9.84 0.06
CA VAL A 49 4.90 9.66 0.79
C VAL A 49 4.93 8.30 1.49
N TYR A 50 3.83 7.89 2.12
CA TYR A 50 3.74 6.58 2.76
C TYR A 50 3.76 5.43 1.74
N ILE A 51 3.09 5.56 0.59
CA ILE A 51 3.19 4.58 -0.51
C ILE A 51 4.64 4.44 -0.98
N ALA A 52 5.36 5.55 -1.17
CA ALA A 52 6.76 5.52 -1.57
C ALA A 52 7.66 4.82 -0.53
N LYS A 53 7.38 4.97 0.76
CA LYS A 53 8.09 4.25 1.83
C LYS A 53 7.75 2.77 1.85
N LEU A 54 6.47 2.40 1.73
CA LEU A 54 6.03 1.01 1.67
C LEU A 54 6.68 0.27 0.49
N ARG A 55 6.75 0.89 -0.69
CA ARG A 55 7.50 0.34 -1.83
C ARG A 55 8.98 0.07 -1.49
N LYS A 56 9.64 0.99 -0.78
CA LYS A 56 11.04 0.79 -0.34
C LYS A 56 11.18 -0.37 0.65
N TYR A 57 10.18 -0.63 1.50
CA TYR A 57 10.19 -1.78 2.40
C TYR A 57 9.96 -3.10 1.65
N LEU A 58 9.15 -3.09 0.60
CA LEU A 58 8.79 -4.28 -0.18
C LEU A 58 9.76 -4.59 -1.32
N LYS A 59 10.66 -3.66 -1.67
CA LYS A 59 11.53 -3.74 -2.86
C LYS A 59 12.36 -5.03 -2.99
N ASP A 60 12.64 -5.71 -1.87
CA ASP A 60 13.49 -6.91 -1.84
C ASP A 60 12.67 -8.21 -2.08
N ASP A 61 11.33 -8.12 -2.19
CA ASP A 61 10.44 -9.25 -2.48
C ASP A 61 9.74 -9.04 -3.83
N GLU A 62 10.26 -9.66 -4.89
CA GLU A 62 9.75 -9.53 -6.27
C GLU A 62 8.31 -10.05 -6.45
N ARG A 63 7.79 -10.80 -5.47
CA ARG A 63 6.43 -11.36 -5.52
C ARG A 63 5.37 -10.37 -5.07
N VAL A 64 5.76 -9.20 -4.53
CA VAL A 64 4.86 -8.21 -3.96
C VAL A 64 5.18 -6.82 -4.49
N GLU A 65 4.20 -6.17 -5.11
CA GLU A 65 4.35 -4.82 -5.64
C GLU A 65 3.15 -3.93 -5.28
N ILE A 66 3.38 -2.64 -5.06
CA ILE A 66 2.31 -1.64 -4.99
C ILE A 66 2.29 -0.86 -6.30
N VAL A 67 1.26 -1.03 -7.11
CA VAL A 67 1.07 -0.29 -8.37
C VAL A 67 0.13 0.89 -8.20
N ASN A 68 0.31 1.93 -9.03
CA ASN A 68 -0.58 3.07 -9.07
C ASN A 68 -1.64 2.86 -10.15
N ILE A 69 -2.90 3.06 -9.80
CA ILE A 69 -4.02 3.09 -10.75
C ILE A 69 -4.41 4.56 -10.90
N HIS A 70 -3.99 5.16 -12.02
CA HIS A 70 -4.04 6.61 -12.21
C HIS A 70 -5.45 7.17 -12.03
N GLY A 71 -5.60 8.14 -11.12
CA GLY A 71 -6.88 8.78 -10.82
C GLY A 71 -7.80 7.99 -9.89
N GLU A 72 -7.49 6.72 -9.59
CA GLU A 72 -8.38 5.83 -8.82
C GLU A 72 -7.79 5.46 -7.45
N GLY A 73 -6.51 5.07 -7.41
CA GLY A 73 -5.88 4.61 -6.17
C GLY A 73 -4.69 3.70 -6.39
N PHE A 74 -4.59 2.67 -5.55
CA PHE A 74 -3.44 1.77 -5.52
C PHE A 74 -3.88 0.32 -5.50
N ARG A 75 -3.02 -0.58 -5.97
CA ARG A 75 -3.23 -2.03 -5.85
C ARG A 75 -1.98 -2.68 -5.30
N LEU A 76 -2.15 -3.58 -4.34
CA LEU A 76 -1.11 -4.49 -3.90
C LEU A 76 -1.20 -5.75 -4.74
N ILE A 77 -0.23 -5.97 -5.63
CA ILE A 77 -0.16 -7.18 -6.43
C ILE A 77 0.67 -8.21 -5.67
N THR A 78 0.16 -9.43 -5.60
CA THR A 78 0.89 -10.58 -5.06
C THR A 78 0.84 -11.74 -6.04
N ASN A 79 1.99 -12.13 -6.55
CA ASN A 79 2.12 -13.26 -7.45
C ASN A 79 2.31 -14.53 -6.61
N ARG A 80 1.20 -15.07 -6.09
CA ARG A 80 1.16 -16.38 -5.43
C ARG A 80 0.72 -17.46 -6.41
N GLU A 81 1.37 -17.54 -7.56
CA GLU A 81 1.20 -18.67 -8.48
C GLU A 81 2.46 -19.53 -8.40
N ASP A 82 2.48 -20.50 -7.49
CA ASP A 82 3.42 -21.65 -7.47
C ASP A 82 2.98 -22.80 -6.51
N GLU A 83 1.76 -22.80 -5.96
CA GLU A 83 1.32 -23.83 -5.00
C GLU A 83 0.33 -24.89 -5.54
N TYR A 84 0.16 -24.98 -6.87
CA TYR A 84 -0.53 -26.11 -7.50
C TYR A 84 0.34 -26.70 -8.62
N ILE A 85 1.33 -27.49 -8.22
CA ILE A 85 1.82 -28.63 -9.02
C ILE A 85 0.91 -29.82 -8.74
#